data_AF-F9QBC1-F1
#
_entry.id   AF-F9QBC1-F1
#
_cell.length_a   1.000
_cell.length_b   1.000
_cell.length_c   1.000
_cell.angle_alpha   90.00
_cell.angle_beta   90.00
_cell.angle_gamma   90.00
#
_symmetry.space_group_name_H-M   'P 1'
#
loop_
_entity.id
_entity.type
_entity.pdbx_description
1 polymer ?
#
loop_
_entity_poly.entity_id
_entity_poly.type
_entity_poly.pdbx_seq_one_letter_code
_entity_poly.pdbx_strand_id
1 'polypeptide(L)'
;MDVRVKQINLPDEVSSSIYQRMRAERDAVAREHRSQGKEKAAFIQADVDRKVTVILANANKTAQELRGEGDAAAAKLYSQSFANEPQFYSFVRSLKAYEDSFKGNDNMMILKPGSEFFRFMQAPKK
;
A
#
# COMPACT_ATOMS: atom_id res chain seq x y z
N MET A 1 27.57 33.64 64.59
CA MET A 1 27.34 34.95 63.96
C MET A 1 26.56 34.69 62.69
N ASP A 2 25.32 35.13 62.62
CA ASP A 2 24.43 34.87 61.49
C ASP A 2 24.46 36.08 60.55
N VAL A 3 25.01 35.91 59.36
CA VAL A 3 25.21 36.98 58.39
C VAL A 3 24.00 37.01 57.46
N ARG A 4 23.11 37.99 57.66
CA ARG A 4 21.99 38.25 56.74
C ARG A 4 22.30 39.43 55.84
N VAL A 5 22.27 39.19 54.53
CA VAL A 5 22.48 40.21 53.50
C VAL A 5 21.26 41.16 53.50
N LYS A 6 21.49 42.42 53.86
CA LYS A 6 20.44 43.41 54.13
C LYS A 6 20.09 44.28 52.91
N GLN A 7 19.96 43.66 51.75
CA GLN A 7 19.67 44.29 50.44
C GLN A 7 20.93 44.76 49.69
N ILE A 8 21.08 44.27 48.46
CA ILE A 8 22.14 44.67 47.51
C ILE A 8 21.51 45.74 46.63
N ASN A 9 21.75 47.02 46.93
CA ASN A 9 21.31 48.10 46.06
C ASN A 9 22.26 48.18 44.86
N LEU A 10 21.90 47.49 43.78
CA LEU A 10 22.61 47.56 42.51
C LEU A 10 22.12 48.79 41.74
N PRO A 11 23.01 49.67 41.23
CA PRO A 11 22.61 50.85 40.45
C PRO A 11 21.72 50.46 39.24
N ASP A 12 20.59 51.14 39.07
CA ASP A 12 19.56 50.81 38.06
C ASP A 12 20.11 50.80 36.61
N GLU A 13 21.10 51.64 36.30
CA GLU A 13 21.74 51.72 34.98
C GLU A 13 22.46 50.42 34.58
N VAL A 14 23.22 49.81 35.49
CA VAL A 14 23.97 48.56 35.22
C VAL A 14 23.01 47.37 35.17
N SER A 15 21.95 47.42 35.97
CA SER A 15 20.92 46.40 36.11
C SER A 15 20.20 46.09 34.78
N SER A 16 19.83 47.14 34.04
CA SER A 16 19.08 47.01 32.77
C SER A 16 19.82 46.19 31.70
N SER A 17 21.13 46.42 31.54
CA SER A 17 21.97 45.73 30.55
C SER A 17 22.12 44.23 30.85
N ILE A 18 22.23 43.87 32.13
CA ILE A 18 22.32 42.48 32.59
C ILE A 18 20.98 41.76 32.38
N TYR A 19 19.85 42.40 32.68
CA TYR A 19 18.52 41.85 32.41
C TYR A 19 18.28 41.63 30.91
N GLN A 20 18.72 42.56 30.04
CA GLN A 20 18.63 42.38 28.59
C GLN A 20 19.47 41.20 28.11
N ARG A 21 20.71 41.07 28.60
CA ARG A 21 21.58 39.92 28.29
C ARG A 21 20.95 38.60 28.77
N MET A 22 20.43 38.55 29.99
CA MET A 22 19.77 37.35 30.53
C MET A 22 18.53 36.96 29.71
N ARG A 23 17.72 37.93 29.24
CA ARG A 23 16.59 37.64 28.34
C ARG A 23 17.07 37.08 27.00
N ALA A 24 18.09 37.69 26.40
CA ALA A 24 18.65 37.22 25.13
C ALA A 24 19.23 35.79 25.24
N GLU A 25 19.94 35.48 26.32
CA GLU A 25 20.44 34.14 26.62
C GLU A 25 19.29 33.14 26.80
N ARG A 26 18.24 33.50 27.54
CA ARG A 26 17.07 32.63 27.72
C ARG A 26 16.32 32.39 26.42
N ASP A 27 16.17 33.42 25.59
CA ASP A 27 15.57 33.30 24.27
C ASP A 27 16.42 32.43 23.33
N ALA A 28 17.75 32.52 23.43
CA ALA A 28 18.67 31.68 22.68
C ALA A 28 18.53 30.19 23.07
N VAL A 29 18.53 29.89 24.37
CA VAL A 29 18.32 28.53 24.89
C VAL A 29 16.94 27.98 24.48
N ALA A 30 15.88 28.80 24.56
CA ALA A 30 14.54 28.39 24.12
C ALA A 30 14.47 28.14 22.60
N ARG A 31 15.20 28.91 21.78
CA ARG A 31 15.32 28.66 20.34
C ARG A 31 16.08 27.36 20.06
N GLU A 32 17.17 27.12 20.77
CA GLU A 32 17.97 25.89 20.63
C GLU A 32 17.13 24.65 20.93
N HIS A 33 16.44 24.60 22.08
CA HIS A 33 15.57 23.48 22.42
C HIS A 33 14.44 23.26 21.41
N ARG A 34 13.85 24.35 20.88
CA ARG A 34 12.84 24.24 19.81
C ARG A 34 13.44 23.70 18.52
N SER A 35 14.66 24.09 18.17
CA SER A 35 15.36 23.59 16.99
C SER A 35 15.66 22.10 17.12
N GLN A 36 16.19 21.67 18.27
CA GLN A 36 16.44 20.25 18.57
C GLN A 36 15.14 19.41 18.55
N GLY A 37 14.04 19.96 19.07
CA GLY A 37 12.73 19.32 19.00
C GLY A 37 12.24 19.14 17.56
N LYS A 38 12.39 20.16 16.72
CA LYS A 38 12.03 20.09 15.29
C LYS A 38 12.90 19.10 14.52
N GLU A 39 14.21 19.07 14.79
CA GLU A 39 15.13 18.13 14.17
C GLU A 39 14.77 16.68 14.50
N LYS A 40 14.55 16.37 15.78
CA LYS A 40 14.12 15.03 16.22
C LYS A 40 12.78 14.64 15.60
N ALA A 41 11.82 15.57 15.55
CA ALA A 41 10.53 15.31 14.92
C ALA A 41 10.67 15.01 13.42
N ALA A 42 11.48 15.78 12.69
CA ALA A 42 11.72 15.56 11.27
C ALA A 42 12.41 14.21 11.01
N PHE A 43 13.37 13.83 11.85
CA PHE A 43 14.03 12.53 11.77
C PHE A 43 13.05 11.38 12.02
N ILE A 44 12.23 11.47 13.06
CA ILE A 44 11.21 10.47 13.39
C ILE A 44 10.22 10.33 12.24
N GLN A 45 9.74 11.46 11.70
CA GLN A 45 8.80 11.44 10.57
C GLN A 45 9.41 10.74 9.36
N ALA A 46 10.64 11.10 8.98
CA ALA A 46 11.32 10.48 7.84
C ALA A 46 11.54 8.97 8.03
N ASP A 47 11.91 8.52 9.22
CA ASP A 47 12.08 7.09 9.49
C ASP A 47 10.74 6.34 9.48
N VAL A 48 9.67 6.95 10.00
CA VAL A 48 8.31 6.39 9.94
C VAL A 48 7.84 6.28 8.48
N ASP A 49 7.99 7.33 7.68
CA ASP A 49 7.59 7.33 6.27
C ASP A 49 8.31 6.24 5.48
N ARG A 50 9.61 6.08 5.73
CA ARG A 50 10.41 4.99 5.16
C ARG A 50 9.89 3.62 5.58
N LYS A 51 9.61 3.41 6.88
CA LYS A 51 9.07 2.15 7.40
C LYS A 51 7.72 1.82 6.79
N VAL A 52 6.81 2.79 6.72
CA VAL A 52 5.48 2.62 6.10
C VAL A 52 5.64 2.18 4.65
N THR A 53 6.50 2.85 3.88
CA THR A 53 6.77 2.50 2.48
C THR A 53 7.27 1.07 2.33
N VAL A 54 8.22 0.64 3.18
CA VAL A 54 8.76 -0.72 3.17
C VAL A 54 7.69 -1.75 3.54
N ILE A 55 6.87 -1.47 4.56
CA ILE A 55 5.79 -2.37 4.98
C ILE A 55 4.77 -2.56 3.86
N LEU A 56 4.34 -1.46 3.23
CA LEU A 56 3.40 -1.52 2.10
C LEU A 56 4.00 -2.25 0.90
N ALA A 57 5.27 -2.01 0.59
CA ALA A 57 5.97 -2.70 -0.49
C ALA A 57 6.06 -4.21 -0.23
N ASN A 58 6.42 -4.61 0.99
CA ASN A 58 6.47 -6.03 1.39
C ASN A 58 5.08 -6.67 1.36
N ALA A 59 4.06 -6.00 1.88
CA ALA A 59 2.68 -6.50 1.85
C ALA A 59 2.19 -6.71 0.40
N ASN A 60 2.47 -5.76 -0.49
CA ASN A 60 2.13 -5.89 -1.91
C ASN A 60 2.90 -7.01 -2.60
N LYS A 61 4.21 -7.14 -2.31
CA LYS A 61 5.03 -8.24 -2.82
C LYS A 61 4.44 -9.59 -2.41
N THR A 62 4.20 -9.81 -1.11
CA THR A 62 3.65 -11.06 -0.60
C THR A 62 2.25 -11.34 -1.18
N ALA A 63 1.42 -10.31 -1.34
CA ALA A 63 0.11 -10.47 -1.96
C ALA A 63 0.20 -10.90 -3.45
N GLN A 64 1.17 -10.38 -4.19
CA GLN A 64 1.42 -10.77 -5.58
C GLN A 64 2.02 -12.17 -5.69
N GLU A 65 2.96 -12.53 -4.81
CA GLU A 65 3.53 -13.88 -4.72
C GLU A 65 2.43 -14.91 -4.46
N LEU A 66 1.58 -14.69 -3.44
CA LEU A 66 0.48 -15.59 -3.11
C LEU A 66 -0.54 -15.73 -4.24
N ARG A 67 -0.87 -14.63 -4.94
CA ARG A 67 -1.74 -14.69 -6.13
C ARG A 67 -1.07 -15.47 -7.26
N GLY A 68 0.21 -15.22 -7.53
CA GLY A 68 0.95 -15.95 -8.56
C GLY A 68 1.05 -17.45 -8.27
N GLU A 69 1.26 -17.84 -7.02
CA GLU A 69 1.24 -19.23 -6.58
C GLU A 69 -0.15 -19.86 -6.76
N GLY A 70 -1.21 -19.14 -6.39
CA GLY A 70 -2.59 -19.57 -6.58
C GLY A 70 -2.93 -19.77 -8.07
N ASP A 71 -2.56 -18.82 -8.92
CA ASP A 71 -2.78 -18.89 -10.36
C ASP A 71 -1.98 -20.05 -11.00
N ALA A 72 -0.73 -20.24 -10.57
CA ALA A 72 0.10 -21.36 -11.02
C ALA A 72 -0.47 -22.72 -10.59
N ALA A 73 -0.96 -22.82 -9.34
CA ALA A 73 -1.60 -24.03 -8.83
C ALA A 73 -2.91 -24.33 -9.58
N ALA A 74 -3.74 -23.31 -9.83
CA ALA A 74 -4.95 -23.44 -10.61
C ALA A 74 -4.64 -23.87 -12.06
N ALA A 75 -3.69 -23.22 -12.73
CA ALA A 75 -3.28 -23.56 -14.09
C ALA A 75 -2.71 -24.99 -14.18
N LYS A 76 -1.94 -25.42 -13.17
CA LYS A 76 -1.43 -26.79 -13.08
C LYS A 76 -2.56 -27.80 -12.91
N LEU A 77 -3.51 -27.54 -12.00
CA LEU A 77 -4.67 -28.41 -11.79
C LEU A 77 -5.52 -28.51 -13.06
N TYR A 78 -5.83 -27.38 -13.69
CA TYR A 78 -6.53 -27.36 -14.98
C TYR A 78 -5.78 -28.18 -16.02
N SER A 79 -4.48 -27.98 -16.18
CA SER A 79 -3.68 -28.72 -17.15
C SER A 79 -3.69 -30.24 -16.88
N GLN A 80 -3.61 -30.65 -15.62
CA GLN A 80 -3.67 -32.06 -15.22
C GLN A 80 -5.05 -32.67 -15.45
N SER A 81 -6.12 -31.98 -15.05
CA SER A 81 -7.50 -32.44 -15.25
C SER A 81 -7.85 -32.55 -16.74
N PHE A 82 -7.38 -31.60 -17.56
CA PHE A 82 -7.66 -31.58 -19.00
C PHE A 82 -6.75 -32.51 -19.82
N ALA A 83 -5.54 -32.84 -19.33
CA ALA A 83 -4.69 -33.84 -19.96
C ALA A 83 -5.30 -35.25 -19.89
N ASN A 84 -6.08 -35.55 -18.85
CA ASN A 84 -6.73 -36.85 -18.69
C ASN A 84 -7.89 -37.06 -19.68
N GLU A 85 -8.63 -36.00 -20.06
CA GLU A 85 -9.69 -36.07 -21.07
C GLU A 85 -9.76 -34.82 -21.97
N PRO A 86 -9.09 -34.84 -23.14
CA PRO A 86 -9.13 -33.74 -24.12
C PRO A 86 -10.54 -33.44 -24.67
N GLN A 87 -11.41 -34.45 -24.69
CA GLN A 87 -12.80 -34.30 -25.15
C GLN A 87 -13.64 -33.51 -24.15
N PHE A 88 -13.48 -33.75 -22.84
CA PHE A 88 -14.14 -33.00 -21.79
C PHE A 88 -13.68 -31.53 -21.74
N TYR A 89 -12.39 -31.28 -21.97
CA TYR A 89 -11.85 -29.91 -22.11
C TYR A 89 -12.55 -29.12 -23.23
N SER A 90 -12.65 -29.73 -24.41
CA SER A 90 -13.27 -29.11 -25.58
C SER A 90 -14.74 -28.78 -25.34
N PHE A 91 -15.45 -29.65 -24.62
CA PHE A 91 -16.83 -29.46 -24.20
C PHE A 91 -17.00 -28.31 -23.19
N VAL A 92 -16.27 -28.32 -22.07
CA VAL A 92 -16.33 -27.27 -21.04
C VAL A 92 -15.93 -25.90 -21.61
N ARG A 93 -14.91 -25.87 -22.48
CA ARG A 93 -14.48 -24.63 -23.16
C ARG A 93 -15.56 -24.09 -24.10
N SER A 94 -16.25 -24.97 -24.83
CA SER A 94 -17.38 -24.56 -25.68
C SER A 94 -18.55 -24.01 -24.85
N LEU A 95 -18.87 -24.63 -23.71
CA LEU A 95 -19.92 -24.14 -22.80
C LEU A 95 -19.61 -22.76 -22.24
N LYS A 96 -18.36 -22.52 -21.82
CA LYS A 96 -17.93 -21.22 -21.29
C LYS A 96 -17.94 -20.13 -22.37
N ALA A 97 -17.54 -20.48 -23.60
CA ALA A 97 -17.65 -19.58 -24.75
C ALA A 97 -19.11 -19.22 -25.07
N TYR A 98 -20.07 -20.14 -24.87
CA TYR A 98 -21.49 -19.81 -24.97
C TYR A 98 -21.91 -18.82 -23.89
N GLU A 99 -21.58 -19.08 -22.62
CA GLU A 99 -21.93 -18.20 -21.50
C GLU A 99 -21.41 -16.78 -21.70
N ASP A 100 -20.16 -16.63 -22.13
CA ASP A 100 -19.55 -15.33 -22.40
C ASP A 100 -20.18 -14.62 -23.61
N SER A 101 -20.56 -15.38 -24.65
CA SER A 101 -21.21 -14.82 -25.84
C SER A 101 -22.64 -14.33 -25.56
N PHE A 102 -23.35 -14.96 -24.60
CA PHE A 102 -24.72 -14.57 -24.21
C PHE A 102 -24.78 -13.47 -23.13
N LYS A 103 -23.65 -13.12 -22.51
CA LYS A 103 -23.57 -12.03 -21.50
C LYS A 103 -23.48 -10.62 -22.11
N GLY A 104 -23.26 -10.48 -23.42
CA GLY A 104 -23.20 -9.19 -24.11
C GLY A 104 -24.56 -8.72 -24.65
N ASN A 105 -24.82 -7.41 -24.60
CA ASN A 105 -26.06 -6.78 -25.09
C ASN A 105 -26.25 -6.78 -26.63
N ASP A 106 -25.30 -7.34 -27.40
CA ASP A 106 -25.34 -7.42 -28.88
C ASP A 106 -25.72 -8.84 -29.33
N ASN A 107 -26.99 -9.20 -29.09
CA ASN A 107 -27.56 -10.54 -29.33
C ASN A 107 -27.87 -10.86 -30.81
N MET A 108 -27.09 -10.36 -31.77
CA MET A 108 -27.26 -10.73 -33.19
C MET A 108 -26.05 -11.50 -33.72
N MET A 109 -26.08 -12.81 -33.51
CA MET A 109 -25.05 -13.74 -33.98
C MET A 109 -25.54 -14.42 -35.28
N ILE A 110 -25.07 -13.96 -36.45
CA ILE A 110 -25.32 -14.64 -37.72
C ILE A 110 -24.35 -15.81 -37.82
N LEU A 111 -24.80 -17.01 -37.43
CA LEU A 111 -24.00 -18.22 -37.47
C LEU A 111 -24.57 -19.24 -38.45
N LYS A 112 -23.69 -19.80 -39.29
CA LYS A 112 -24.02 -20.86 -40.22
C LYS A 112 -24.43 -22.12 -39.42
N PRO A 113 -25.52 -22.83 -39.76
CA PRO A 113 -26.03 -23.98 -39.00
C PRO A 113 -25.05 -25.17 -38.85
N GLY A 114 -23.95 -25.19 -39.61
CA GLY A 114 -22.89 -26.19 -39.54
C GLY A 114 -21.60 -25.71 -38.85
N SER A 115 -21.63 -24.59 -38.12
CA SER A 115 -20.46 -24.08 -37.41
C SER A 115 -20.00 -25.06 -36.33
N GLU A 116 -18.69 -25.35 -36.27
CA GLU A 116 -18.08 -26.14 -35.17
C GLU A 116 -18.38 -25.56 -33.79
N PHE A 117 -18.77 -24.29 -33.73
CA PHE A 117 -19.19 -23.63 -32.52
C PHE A 117 -20.35 -24.34 -31.83
N PHE A 118 -21.32 -24.95 -32.54
CA PHE A 118 -22.46 -25.67 -31.93
C PHE A 118 -22.34 -27.20 -31.96
N ARG A 119 -21.13 -27.74 -32.22
CA ARG A 119 -20.92 -29.19 -32.39
C ARG A 119 -21.45 -30.03 -31.22
N PHE A 120 -21.41 -29.49 -30.00
CA PHE A 120 -21.86 -30.18 -28.79
C PHE A 120 -23.33 -29.92 -28.42
N MET A 121 -24.02 -28.98 -29.08
CA MET A 121 -25.48 -28.78 -28.95
C MET A 121 -26.28 -29.58 -29.98
N GLN A 122 -25.64 -30.08 -31.04
CA GLN A 122 -26.28 -30.93 -32.03
C GLN A 122 -26.45 -32.35 -31.46
N ALA A 123 -27.64 -32.93 -31.64
CA ALA A 123 -27.90 -34.29 -31.21
C ALA A 123 -26.87 -35.26 -31.82
N PRO A 124 -26.34 -36.24 -31.06
CA PRO A 124 -25.41 -37.21 -31.59
C PRO A 124 -26.05 -37.89 -32.80
N LYS A 125 -25.44 -37.73 -33.98
CA LYS A 125 -25.87 -38.50 -35.15
C LYS A 125 -25.59 -39.97 -34.85
N LYS A 126 -26.67 -40.75 -34.77
CA LYS A 126 -26.65 -42.21 -34.66
C LYS A 126 -25.80 -42.83 -35.77
#